data_AF-A0A1X7EV33-F1
#
_entry.id   AF-A0A1X7EV33-F1
#
_cell.length_a   1.000
_cell.length_b   1.000
_cell.length_c   1.000
_cell.angle_alpha   90.00
_cell.angle_beta   90.00
_cell.angle_gamma   90.00
#
_symmetry.space_group_name_H-M   'P 1'
#
loop_
_entity.id
_entity.type
_entity.pdbx_description
1 polymer ?
#
loop_
_entity_poly.entity_id
_entity_poly.type
_entity_poly.pdbx_seq_one_letter_code
_entity_poly.pdbx_strand_id
1 'polypeptide(L)'
;MFIQTEATPNPATLKFLPGKVVMERGTADFRNAGEAEASPLASRLFSVSGVSGVYFGYDFITVTKDDAEWQHLKPAILGSIMEHFMSGQPVMGGASTLAEDLDQDGEFFDEEDETLVATIKELLETRVRPAVAQDGGDITFKGFRDGTVYLNMKGACSGCPSSTATLKHGVQNLLRHFVPEVQAVEAL
;
A
#
# COMPACT_ATOMS: atom_id res chain seq x y z
N MET A 1 5.89 -18.31 -16.57
CA MET A 1 5.36 -17.04 -16.01
C MET A 1 6.47 -16.00 -16.09
N PHE A 2 6.21 -14.79 -16.56
CA PHE A 2 7.21 -13.72 -16.64
C PHE A 2 6.81 -12.62 -15.66
N ILE A 3 7.72 -12.24 -14.77
CA ILE A 3 7.49 -11.24 -13.73
C ILE A 3 8.35 -10.03 -14.09
N GLN A 4 7.70 -8.88 -14.33
CA GLN A 4 8.40 -7.60 -14.53
C GLN A 4 8.72 -6.97 -13.17
N THR A 5 9.74 -6.12 -13.14
CA THR A 5 10.08 -5.34 -11.94
C THR A 5 10.21 -3.87 -12.28
N GLU A 6 9.62 -3.02 -11.46
CA GLU A 6 9.66 -1.56 -11.60
C GLU A 6 10.28 -0.94 -10.35
N ALA A 7 11.14 0.05 -10.55
CA ALA A 7 11.64 0.88 -9.45
C ALA A 7 10.50 1.75 -8.92
N THR A 8 10.51 1.99 -7.61
CA THR A 8 9.56 2.91 -6.95
C THR A 8 10.30 4.17 -6.50
N PRO A 9 9.59 5.26 -6.15
CA PRO A 9 10.21 6.44 -5.57
C PRO A 9 10.97 6.17 -4.26
N ASN A 10 10.64 5.08 -3.55
CA ASN A 10 11.33 4.65 -2.34
C ASN A 10 12.42 3.61 -2.69
N PRO A 11 13.72 3.89 -2.46
CA PRO A 11 14.82 3.01 -2.85
C PRO A 11 14.84 1.68 -2.07
N ALA A 12 14.20 1.62 -0.91
CA ALA A 12 14.03 0.41 -0.12
C ALA A 12 12.88 -0.47 -0.62
N THR A 13 12.11 -0.04 -1.63
CA THR A 13 10.97 -0.79 -2.16
C THR A 13 11.08 -1.05 -3.65
N LEU A 14 10.69 -2.26 -4.06
CA LEU A 14 10.65 -2.66 -5.46
C LEU A 14 9.29 -3.27 -5.78
N LYS A 15 8.73 -2.88 -6.92
CA LYS A 15 7.44 -3.36 -7.41
C LYS A 15 7.65 -4.53 -8.37
N PHE A 16 6.86 -5.57 -8.21
CA PHE A 16 6.88 -6.80 -9.00
C PHE A 16 5.51 -6.98 -9.65
N LEU A 17 5.49 -7.11 -10.97
CA LEU A 17 4.28 -7.30 -11.77
C LEU A 17 4.25 -8.74 -12.30
N PRO A 18 3.50 -9.65 -11.65
CA PRO A 18 3.40 -11.05 -12.06
C PRO A 18 2.66 -11.27 -13.39
N GLY A 19 2.02 -10.23 -13.96
CA GLY A 19 1.18 -10.34 -15.14
C GLY A 19 -0.15 -11.06 -14.87
N LYS A 20 -0.59 -11.05 -13.61
CA LYS A 20 -1.84 -11.64 -13.12
C LYS A 20 -2.41 -10.74 -12.03
N VAL A 21 -3.73 -10.84 -11.82
CA VAL A 21 -4.37 -10.25 -10.64
C VAL A 21 -3.83 -10.92 -9.38
N VAL A 22 -3.40 -10.11 -8.43
CA VAL A 22 -2.88 -10.50 -7.11
C VAL A 22 -3.99 -10.38 -6.08
N MET A 23 -4.66 -9.22 -6.02
CA MET A 23 -5.82 -8.95 -5.17
C MET A 23 -6.98 -8.48 -6.03
N GLU A 24 -8.04 -9.27 -6.13
CA GLU A 24 -9.25 -8.86 -6.89
C GLU A 24 -9.99 -7.70 -6.23
N ARG A 25 -9.90 -7.59 -4.90
CA ARG A 25 -10.54 -6.54 -4.09
C ARG A 25 -9.61 -6.11 -2.98
N GLY A 26 -9.68 -4.84 -2.63
CA GLY A 26 -8.90 -4.27 -1.54
C GLY A 26 -7.39 -4.37 -1.77
N THR A 27 -6.65 -4.17 -0.68
CA THR A 27 -5.19 -4.20 -0.64
C THR A 27 -4.76 -4.87 0.66
N ALA A 28 -3.53 -5.39 0.72
CA ALA A 28 -3.01 -6.00 1.94
C ALA A 28 -1.59 -5.48 2.21
N ASP A 29 -1.34 -5.00 3.43
CA ASP A 29 -0.05 -4.49 3.89
C ASP A 29 0.43 -5.38 5.03
N PHE A 30 1.64 -5.94 4.89
CA PHE A 30 2.25 -6.82 5.87
C PHE A 30 3.60 -6.21 6.28
N ARG A 31 3.71 -5.81 7.55
CA ARG A 31 4.87 -5.10 8.09
C ARG A 31 5.83 -6.00 8.85
N ASN A 32 5.45 -7.26 9.06
CA ASN A 32 6.28 -8.27 9.72
C ASN A 32 5.81 -9.68 9.35
N ALA A 33 6.62 -10.67 9.70
CA ALA A 33 6.36 -12.07 9.39
C ALA A 33 5.08 -12.63 10.06
N GLY A 34 4.68 -12.09 11.22
CA GLY A 34 3.47 -12.52 11.92
C GLY A 34 2.19 -12.11 11.18
N GLU A 35 2.12 -10.87 10.72
CA GLU A 35 1.01 -10.40 9.87
C GLU A 35 0.94 -11.21 8.56
N ALA A 36 2.10 -11.59 8.02
CA ALA A 36 2.21 -12.34 6.77
C ALA A 36 1.62 -13.76 6.83
N GLU A 37 1.36 -14.31 8.02
CA GLU A 37 0.72 -15.62 8.19
C GLU A 37 -0.68 -15.68 7.57
N ALA A 38 -1.35 -14.53 7.44
CA ALA A 38 -2.64 -14.42 6.77
C ALA A 38 -2.57 -14.68 5.25
N SER A 39 -1.37 -14.75 4.67
CA SER A 39 -1.15 -14.96 3.24
C SER A 39 -0.04 -16.00 2.97
N PRO A 40 -0.34 -17.11 2.26
CA PRO A 40 0.69 -18.05 1.83
C PRO A 40 1.77 -17.40 0.95
N LEU A 41 1.39 -16.42 0.12
CA LEU A 41 2.35 -15.66 -0.68
C LEU A 41 3.23 -14.77 0.20
N ALA A 42 2.65 -14.00 1.12
CA ALA A 42 3.40 -13.08 1.98
C ALA A 42 4.34 -13.86 2.90
N SER A 43 3.87 -14.94 3.53
CA SER A 43 4.69 -15.83 4.34
C SER A 43 5.92 -16.36 3.57
N ARG A 44 5.72 -16.74 2.31
CA ARG A 44 6.80 -17.22 1.45
C ARG A 44 7.77 -16.09 1.08
N LEU A 45 7.30 -14.86 0.90
CA LEU A 45 8.14 -13.69 0.66
C LEU A 45 8.96 -13.30 1.91
N PHE A 46 8.35 -13.30 3.09
CA PHE A 46 9.04 -13.04 4.35
C PHE A 46 10.06 -14.11 4.74
N SER A 47 9.97 -15.32 4.16
CA SER A 47 11.02 -16.34 4.33
C SER A 47 12.34 -15.98 3.61
N VAL A 48 12.31 -15.01 2.68
CA VAL A 48 13.51 -14.49 2.03
C VAL A 48 14.20 -13.52 2.98
N SER A 49 15.41 -13.87 3.41
CA SER A 49 16.22 -13.01 4.27
C SER A 49 16.42 -11.62 3.65
N GLY A 50 16.15 -10.58 4.44
CA GLY A 50 16.24 -9.19 4.01
C GLY A 50 14.90 -8.57 3.58
N VAL A 51 13.82 -9.34 3.52
CA VAL A 51 12.46 -8.81 3.32
C VAL A 51 11.91 -8.31 4.65
N SER A 52 11.57 -7.02 4.69
CA SER A 52 11.04 -6.34 5.87
C SER A 52 9.56 -5.94 5.74
N GLY A 53 9.04 -5.91 4.51
CA GLY A 53 7.64 -5.57 4.27
C GLY A 53 7.14 -6.14 2.94
N VAL A 54 5.86 -6.48 2.88
CA VAL A 54 5.20 -6.96 1.67
C VAL A 54 3.85 -6.28 1.54
N TYR A 55 3.54 -5.80 0.36
CA TYR A 55 2.28 -5.16 0.06
C TYR A 55 1.69 -5.73 -1.23
N PHE A 56 0.38 -6.01 -1.23
CA PHE A 56 -0.35 -6.48 -2.40
C PHE A 56 -1.33 -5.42 -2.89
N GLY A 57 -1.12 -4.98 -4.13
CA GLY A 57 -2.08 -4.23 -4.91
C GLY A 57 -2.90 -5.13 -5.84
N TYR A 58 -3.64 -4.52 -6.76
CA TYR A 58 -4.53 -5.24 -7.67
C TYR A 58 -3.78 -6.28 -8.53
N ASP A 59 -2.72 -5.87 -9.22
CA ASP A 59 -1.95 -6.70 -10.15
C ASP A 59 -0.43 -6.65 -9.90
N PHE A 60 -0.02 -6.13 -8.75
CA PHE A 60 1.37 -5.98 -8.36
C PHE A 60 1.61 -6.36 -6.90
N ILE A 61 2.87 -6.69 -6.63
CA ILE A 61 3.41 -6.95 -5.30
C ILE A 61 4.54 -5.96 -5.06
N THR A 62 4.52 -5.24 -3.96
CA THR A 62 5.64 -4.41 -3.53
C THR A 62 6.35 -5.10 -2.39
N VAL A 63 7.68 -5.21 -2.49
CA VAL A 63 8.51 -5.74 -1.42
C VAL A 63 9.40 -4.62 -0.89
N THR A 64 9.46 -4.51 0.42
CA THR A 64 10.37 -3.63 1.15
C THR A 64 11.52 -4.47 1.68
N LYS A 65 12.75 -3.97 1.52
CA LYS A 65 13.94 -4.59 2.08
C LYS A 65 14.43 -3.87 3.33
N ASP A 66 15.23 -4.55 4.13
CA ASP A 66 16.06 -3.94 5.16
C ASP A 66 17.38 -3.40 4.55
N ASP A 67 18.48 -3.53 5.27
CA ASP A 67 19.83 -3.14 4.84
C ASP A 67 20.43 -4.07 3.76
N ALA A 68 19.71 -5.12 3.33
CA ALA A 68 20.18 -6.03 2.30
C ALA A 68 20.26 -5.39 0.89
N GLU A 69 20.90 -6.09 -0.06
CA GLU A 69 21.09 -5.59 -1.43
C GLU A 69 20.13 -6.25 -2.43
N TRP A 70 19.51 -5.44 -3.30
CA TRP A 70 18.52 -5.91 -4.28
C TRP A 70 19.07 -6.98 -5.24
N GLN A 71 20.37 -6.97 -5.52
CA GLN A 71 21.02 -7.96 -6.39
C GLN A 71 20.92 -9.39 -5.83
N HIS A 72 20.85 -9.53 -4.50
CA HIS A 72 20.71 -10.82 -3.82
C HIS A 72 19.24 -11.18 -3.57
N LEU A 73 18.42 -10.19 -3.21
CA LEU A 73 17.00 -10.40 -2.90
C LEU A 73 16.17 -10.71 -4.15
N LYS A 74 16.42 -10.01 -5.25
CA LYS A 74 15.59 -10.06 -6.45
C LYS A 74 15.46 -11.48 -7.03
N PRO A 75 16.53 -12.28 -7.22
CA PRO A 75 16.38 -13.66 -7.69
C PRO A 75 15.53 -14.53 -6.77
N ALA A 76 15.70 -14.40 -5.45
CA ALA A 76 14.96 -15.18 -4.47
C ALA A 76 13.47 -14.81 -4.46
N ILE A 77 13.14 -13.52 -4.45
CA ILE A 77 11.76 -13.01 -4.51
C ILE A 77 11.06 -13.46 -5.80
N LEU A 78 11.73 -13.33 -6.95
CA LEU A 78 11.18 -13.79 -8.24
C LEU A 78 10.87 -15.29 -8.21
N GLY A 79 11.77 -16.09 -7.63
CA GLY A 79 11.55 -17.52 -7.41
C GLY A 79 10.33 -17.79 -6.54
N SER A 80 10.23 -17.13 -5.38
CA SER A 80 9.11 -17.28 -4.44
C SER A 80 7.75 -16.93 -5.06
N ILE A 81 7.66 -15.82 -5.80
CA ILE A 81 6.43 -15.41 -6.51
C ILE A 81 6.08 -16.44 -7.58
N MET A 82 7.05 -16.83 -8.41
CA MET A 82 6.82 -17.80 -9.48
C MET A 82 6.34 -19.13 -8.92
N GLU A 83 7.01 -19.65 -7.89
CA GLU A 83 6.66 -20.91 -7.25
C GLU A 83 5.25 -20.85 -6.63
N HIS A 84 4.89 -19.73 -5.99
CA HIS A 84 3.55 -19.56 -5.41
C HIS A 84 2.47 -19.64 -6.49
N PHE A 85 2.58 -18.84 -7.55
CA PHE A 85 1.59 -18.85 -8.63
C PHE A 85 1.57 -20.13 -9.46
N MET A 86 2.67 -20.90 -9.47
CA MET A 86 2.72 -22.24 -10.08
C MET A 86 2.10 -23.31 -9.18
N SER A 87 2.12 -23.13 -7.86
CA SER A 87 1.51 -24.06 -6.90
C SER A 87 -0.02 -24.04 -6.92
N GLY A 88 -0.63 -22.95 -7.40
CA GLY A 88 -2.08 -22.76 -7.40
C GLY A 88 -2.68 -22.46 -6.00
N GLN A 89 -1.84 -22.26 -4.98
CA GLN A 89 -2.30 -21.79 -3.68
C GLN A 89 -2.93 -20.39 -3.78
N PRO A 90 -3.90 -20.07 -2.92
CA PRO A 90 -4.48 -18.74 -2.90
C PRO A 90 -3.46 -17.71 -2.38
N VAL A 91 -3.54 -16.48 -2.90
CA VAL A 91 -2.69 -15.37 -2.46
C VAL A 91 -2.93 -15.09 -0.97
N MET A 92 -4.19 -15.11 -0.52
CA MET A 92 -4.59 -14.96 0.87
C MET A 92 -5.07 -16.29 1.45
N GLY A 93 -4.84 -16.55 2.73
CA GLY A 93 -5.33 -17.73 3.42
C GLY A 93 -6.85 -17.77 3.52
N GLY A 94 -7.43 -18.98 3.60
CA GLY A 94 -8.86 -19.17 3.75
C GLY A 94 -9.37 -18.64 5.10
N ALA A 95 -10.38 -17.77 5.05
CA ALA A 95 -11.03 -17.06 6.16
C ALA A 95 -10.14 -16.02 6.88
N SER A 96 -9.74 -14.97 6.15
CA SER A 96 -9.70 -13.63 6.74
C SER A 96 -10.45 -12.67 5.82
N THR A 97 -11.50 -12.10 6.38
CA THR A 97 -12.28 -10.96 5.92
C THR A 97 -11.37 -9.83 5.43
N LEU A 98 -11.14 -9.72 4.12
CA LEU A 98 -10.38 -8.60 3.54
C LEU A 98 -11.07 -7.98 2.32
N ALA A 99 -12.37 -8.24 2.16
CA ALA A 99 -13.20 -7.50 1.21
C ALA A 99 -13.98 -6.36 1.86
N GLU A 100 -13.97 -6.25 3.19
CA GLU A 100 -14.66 -5.21 3.95
C GLU A 100 -13.90 -4.95 5.27
N ASP A 101 -12.62 -4.58 5.20
CA ASP A 101 -12.23 -3.47 6.07
C ASP A 101 -12.93 -2.26 5.45
N LEU A 102 -14.21 -2.10 5.78
CA LEU A 102 -14.74 -0.76 5.87
C LEU A 102 -13.76 -0.06 6.80
N ASP A 103 -12.99 0.87 6.24
CA ASP A 103 -12.14 1.84 6.92
C ASP A 103 -12.98 2.57 8.00
N GLN A 104 -13.34 1.89 9.08
CA GLN A 104 -14.11 2.40 10.21
C GLN A 104 -13.43 2.04 11.53
N ASP A 105 -12.42 1.17 11.53
CA ASP A 105 -11.64 0.90 12.73
C ASP A 105 -10.73 2.12 13.03
N GLY A 106 -11.29 3.03 13.81
CA GLY A 106 -10.66 4.23 14.31
C GLY A 106 -10.48 5.36 13.29
N GLU A 107 -11.31 5.44 12.25
CA GLU A 107 -11.46 6.74 11.58
C GLU A 107 -11.99 7.77 12.57
N PHE A 108 -11.56 9.03 12.45
CA PHE A 108 -12.03 10.09 13.32
C PHE A 108 -12.33 11.36 12.53
N PHE A 109 -13.51 11.92 12.72
CA PHE A 109 -13.93 13.22 12.23
C PHE A 109 -15.22 13.61 12.96
N ASP A 110 -15.55 14.90 12.95
CA ASP A 110 -16.77 15.39 13.58
C ASP A 110 -17.98 15.14 12.66
N GLU A 111 -19.17 14.86 13.23
CA GLU A 111 -20.37 14.54 12.44
C GLU A 111 -20.74 15.67 11.46
N GLU A 112 -20.44 16.92 11.81
CA GLU A 112 -20.66 18.08 10.95
C GLU A 112 -19.79 18.09 9.68
N ASP A 113 -18.66 17.36 9.69
CA ASP A 113 -17.73 17.25 8.57
C ASP A 113 -18.03 16.04 7.66
N GLU A 114 -19.10 15.27 7.90
CA GLU A 114 -19.38 14.02 7.14
C GLU A 114 -19.38 14.23 5.62
N THR A 115 -20.04 15.30 5.15
CA THR A 115 -20.10 15.64 3.71
C THR A 115 -18.74 16.05 3.13
N LEU A 116 -17.93 16.74 3.95
CA LEU A 116 -16.58 17.15 3.59
C LEU A 116 -15.66 15.92 3.48
N VAL A 117 -15.72 15.03 4.46
CA VAL A 117 -14.97 13.78 4.52
C VAL A 117 -15.34 12.88 3.34
N ALA A 118 -16.62 12.77 2.98
CA ALA A 118 -17.05 12.02 1.80
C ALA A 118 -16.38 12.56 0.52
N THR A 119 -16.31 13.88 0.37
CA THR A 119 -15.64 14.53 -0.77
C THR A 119 -14.13 14.27 -0.76
N ILE A 120 -13.48 14.36 0.41
CA ILE A 120 -12.05 14.04 0.56
C ILE A 120 -11.79 12.59 0.14
N LYS A 121 -12.58 11.63 0.63
CA LYS A 121 -12.47 10.21 0.28
C LYS A 121 -12.64 9.99 -1.22
N GLU A 122 -13.62 10.63 -1.85
CA GLU A 122 -13.83 10.55 -3.29
C GLU A 122 -12.62 11.06 -4.09
N LEU A 123 -12.04 12.20 -3.69
CA LEU A 123 -10.85 12.75 -4.35
C LEU A 123 -9.63 11.84 -4.18
N LEU A 124 -9.43 11.26 -3.00
CA LEU A 124 -8.38 10.29 -2.74
C LEU A 124 -8.54 9.08 -3.67
N GLU A 125 -9.75 8.51 -3.73
CA GLU A 125 -10.06 7.33 -4.55
C GLU A 125 -9.86 7.57 -6.05
N THR A 126 -10.40 8.68 -6.55
CA THR A 126 -10.50 8.92 -8.00
C THR A 126 -9.25 9.56 -8.59
N ARG A 127 -8.45 10.27 -7.79
CA ARG A 127 -7.30 11.04 -8.30
C ARG A 127 -5.96 10.65 -7.69
N VAL A 128 -5.92 10.28 -6.42
CA VAL A 128 -4.65 10.09 -5.71
C VAL A 128 -4.23 8.62 -5.71
N ARG A 129 -5.11 7.73 -5.25
CA ARG A 129 -4.84 6.28 -5.18
C ARG A 129 -4.37 5.69 -6.52
N PRO A 130 -4.90 6.08 -7.69
CA PRO A 130 -4.41 5.55 -8.97
C PRO A 130 -2.95 5.91 -9.25
N ALA A 131 -2.52 7.13 -8.95
CA ALA A 131 -1.13 7.56 -9.11
C ALA A 131 -0.22 6.85 -8.10
N VAL A 132 -0.68 6.72 -6.85
CA VAL A 132 0.07 6.04 -5.79
C VAL A 132 0.25 4.55 -6.07
N ALA A 133 -0.77 3.88 -6.62
CA ALA A 133 -0.69 2.48 -7.02
C ALA A 133 0.31 2.26 -8.16
N GLN A 134 0.44 3.23 -9.08
CA GLN A 134 1.49 3.18 -10.10
C GLN A 134 2.89 3.17 -9.47
N ASP A 135 3.09 3.97 -8.43
CA ASP A 135 4.33 4.04 -7.64
C ASP A 135 4.53 2.84 -6.69
N GLY A 136 3.59 1.89 -6.63
CA GLY A 136 3.70 0.67 -5.84
C GLY A 136 3.27 0.82 -4.38
N GLY A 137 2.49 1.84 -4.04
CA GLY A 137 1.93 2.04 -2.71
C GLY A 137 0.40 2.11 -2.71
N ASP A 138 -0.15 2.53 -1.57
CA ASP A 138 -1.54 2.94 -1.42
C ASP A 138 -1.67 3.93 -0.27
N ILE A 139 -2.77 4.67 -0.27
CA ILE A 139 -3.15 5.56 0.83
C ILE A 139 -4.60 5.32 1.22
N THR A 140 -4.88 5.33 2.52
CA THR A 140 -6.25 5.30 3.02
C THR A 140 -6.51 6.46 3.96
N PHE A 141 -7.76 6.94 3.99
CA PHE A 141 -8.16 7.99 4.91
C PHE A 141 -8.17 7.44 6.35
N LYS A 142 -7.69 8.24 7.30
CA LYS A 142 -7.72 7.91 8.73
C LYS A 142 -8.48 8.93 9.56
N GLY A 143 -8.54 10.18 9.14
CA GLY A 143 -9.35 11.14 9.86
C GLY A 143 -9.26 12.55 9.34
N PHE A 144 -10.15 13.39 9.85
CA PHE A 144 -10.16 14.82 9.60
C PHE A 144 -10.43 15.53 10.91
N ARG A 145 -9.61 16.53 11.23
CA ARG A 145 -9.82 17.40 12.40
C ARG A 145 -9.11 18.72 12.20
N ASP A 146 -9.76 19.83 12.56
CA ASP A 146 -9.18 21.18 12.53
C ASP A 146 -8.52 21.52 11.17
N GLY A 147 -9.17 21.16 10.06
CA GLY A 147 -8.62 21.38 8.70
C GLY A 147 -7.47 20.45 8.32
N THR A 148 -7.13 19.44 9.13
CA THR A 148 -6.03 18.51 8.87
C THR A 148 -6.57 17.13 8.48
N VAL A 149 -6.17 16.63 7.32
CA VAL A 149 -6.48 15.27 6.86
C VAL A 149 -5.36 14.32 7.28
N TYR A 150 -5.71 13.23 7.94
CA TYR A 150 -4.79 12.18 8.37
C TYR A 150 -4.92 10.98 7.44
N LEU A 151 -3.79 10.48 6.94
CA LEU A 151 -3.73 9.38 5.98
C LEU A 151 -2.83 8.26 6.50
N ASN A 152 -3.24 7.02 6.26
CA ASN A 152 -2.36 5.87 6.40
C ASN A 152 -1.62 5.64 5.08
N MET A 153 -0.29 5.51 5.14
CA MET A 153 0.55 5.21 3.98
C MET A 153 0.91 3.72 3.96
N LYS A 154 0.74 3.06 2.82
CA LYS A 154 1.00 1.61 2.64
C LYS A 154 1.97 1.36 1.47
N GLY A 155 2.63 0.20 1.47
CA GLY A 155 3.59 -0.17 0.42
C GLY A 155 4.73 0.83 0.25
N ALA A 156 5.05 1.20 -1.00
CA ALA A 156 6.17 2.09 -1.31
C ALA A 156 6.07 3.51 -0.69
N CYS A 157 4.86 3.93 -0.30
CA CYS A 157 4.62 5.24 0.32
C CYS A 157 4.99 5.30 1.80
N SER A 158 5.21 4.13 2.42
CA SER A 158 5.58 4.01 3.83
C SER A 158 7.10 3.93 4.02
N GLY A 159 7.60 4.40 5.16
CA GLY A 159 8.97 4.14 5.63
C GLY A 159 10.10 4.95 4.96
N CYS A 160 9.81 5.83 3.99
CA CYS A 160 10.81 6.71 3.37
C CYS A 160 10.45 8.20 3.55
N PRO A 161 11.23 8.98 4.32
CA PRO A 161 10.93 10.40 4.57
C PRO A 161 10.74 11.24 3.30
N SER A 162 11.51 10.95 2.25
CA SER A 162 11.45 11.67 0.97
C SER A 162 10.14 11.39 0.22
N SER A 163 9.75 10.12 0.14
CA SER A 163 8.51 9.69 -0.52
C SER A 163 7.29 10.19 0.23
N THR A 164 7.29 10.09 1.57
CA THR A 164 6.20 10.57 2.42
C THR A 164 6.03 12.08 2.31
N ALA A 165 7.11 12.87 2.33
CA ALA A 165 7.03 14.33 2.21
C ALA A 165 6.48 14.77 0.84
N THR A 166 6.99 14.18 -0.25
CA THR A 166 6.56 14.51 -1.61
C THR A 166 5.09 14.19 -1.82
N LEU A 167 4.67 12.99 -1.39
CA LEU A 167 3.27 12.57 -1.51
C LEU A 167 2.37 13.45 -0.64
N LYS A 168 2.73 13.70 0.62
CA LYS A 168 1.99 14.60 1.53
C LYS A 168 1.76 15.97 0.88
N HIS A 169 2.79 16.58 0.30
CA HIS A 169 2.65 17.87 -0.38
C HIS A 169 1.76 17.79 -1.62
N GLY A 170 1.90 16.74 -2.43
CA GLY A 170 1.06 16.52 -3.61
C GLY A 170 -0.41 16.38 -3.25
N VAL A 171 -0.73 15.55 -2.25
CA VAL A 171 -2.10 15.33 -1.77
C VAL A 171 -2.66 16.58 -1.14
N GLN A 172 -1.89 17.28 -0.30
CA GLN A 172 -2.33 18.54 0.31
C GLN A 172 -2.68 19.57 -0.76
N ASN A 173 -1.85 19.77 -1.78
CA ASN A 173 -2.14 20.73 -2.84
C ASN A 173 -3.40 20.39 -3.63
N LEU A 174 -3.61 19.10 -3.91
CA LEU A 174 -4.82 18.63 -4.59
C LEU A 174 -6.06 18.86 -3.72
N LEU A 175 -6.03 18.42 -2.47
CA LEU A 175 -7.17 18.55 -1.56
C LEU A 175 -7.52 20.02 -1.32
N ARG A 176 -6.53 20.89 -1.09
CA ARG A 176 -6.76 22.34 -0.92
C ARG A 176 -7.42 23.00 -2.12
N HIS A 177 -7.18 22.49 -3.32
CA HIS A 177 -7.77 23.05 -4.54
C HIS A 177 -9.27 22.74 -4.66
N PHE A 178 -9.68 21.52 -4.27
CA PHE A 178 -11.07 21.07 -4.38
C PHE A 178 -11.87 21.22 -3.08
N VAL A 179 -11.18 21.30 -1.94
CA VAL A 179 -11.71 21.34 -0.59
C VAL A 179 -10.93 22.41 0.20
N PRO A 180 -11.33 23.69 0.10
CA PRO A 180 -10.62 24.82 0.73
C PRO A 180 -10.49 24.74 2.26
N GLU A 181 -11.35 23.96 2.92
CA GLU A 181 -11.36 23.69 4.36
C GLU A 181 -10.15 22.85 4.79
N VAL A 182 -9.58 22.06 3.88
CA VAL A 182 -8.32 21.36 4.13
C VAL A 182 -7.19 22.39 4.16
N GLN A 183 -6.39 22.36 5.22
CA GLN A 183 -5.23 23.23 5.43
C GLN A 183 -3.94 22.43 5.40
N ALA A 184 -3.96 21.21 5.97
CA ALA A 184 -2.81 20.34 6.10
C ALA A 184 -3.16 18.86 5.85
N VAL A 185 -2.13 18.07 5.54
CA VAL A 185 -2.22 16.61 5.43
C VAL A 185 -1.12 16.01 6.31
N GLU A 186 -1.44 14.99 7.11
CA GLU A 186 -0.47 14.27 7.93
C GLU A 186 -0.49 12.77 7.61
N ALA A 187 0.69 12.15 7.65
CA ALA A 187 0.86 10.70 7.50
C ALA A 187 1.02 10.06 8.88
N LEU A 188 0.36 8.92 9.08
CA LEU A 188 0.41 8.11 10.31
C LEU A 188 1.23 6.84 10.13
#